data_AF-A0A9D1DJK1-F1
#
_entry.id   AF-A0A9D1DJK1-F1
#
_cell.length_a   1.000
_cell.length_b   1.000
_cell.length_c   1.000
_cell.angle_alpha   90.00
_cell.angle_beta   90.00
_cell.angle_gamma   90.00
#
_symmetry.space_group_name_H-M   'P 1'
#
loop_
_entity.id
_entity.type
_entity.pdbx_description
1 polymer ?
#
loop_
_entity_poly.entity_id
_entity_poly.type
_entity_poly.pdbx_seq_one_letter_code
_entity_poly.pdbx_strand_id
1 'polypeptide(L)'
;MSDTEKLTEIRASEVTVEVKDARSGLTLRRTLPIDYLETANCLRLAAEDAEGKPAELVFYSNIGLGRLRDLTGGGPDKDPCGGHGVGDLN
;
A
#
# COMPACT_ATOMS: atom_id res chain seq x y z
N MET A 1 7.41 32.06 4.42
CA MET A 1 7.15 30.71 4.96
C MET A 1 6.98 29.83 3.73
N SER A 2 7.94 28.96 3.43
CA SER A 2 7.88 28.11 2.22
C SER A 2 6.79 27.06 2.42
N ASP A 3 5.90 26.92 1.44
CA ASP A 3 4.77 25.98 1.37
C ASP A 3 5.22 24.50 1.31
N THR A 4 6.12 24.11 2.21
CA THR A 4 6.25 22.73 2.66
C THR A 4 5.18 22.51 3.72
N GLU A 5 3.91 22.74 3.35
CA GLU A 5 2.82 22.02 4.01
C GLU A 5 3.23 20.55 4.02
N LYS A 6 3.08 19.87 5.17
CA LYS A 6 3.48 18.47 5.32
C LYS A 6 2.91 17.68 4.15
N LEU A 7 3.77 17.29 3.21
CA LEU A 7 3.38 16.56 2.02
C LEU A 7 2.86 15.19 2.48
N THR A 8 1.54 15.07 2.67
CA THR A 8 0.91 13.83 3.17
C THR A 8 0.67 12.82 2.07
N GLU A 9 0.67 13.29 0.82
CA GLU A 9 0.37 12.52 -0.37
C GLU A 9 1.13 13.06 -1.58
N ILE A 10 1.62 12.15 -2.43
CA ILE A 10 2.25 12.45 -3.71
C ILE A 10 1.48 11.70 -4.80
N ARG A 11 1.11 12.41 -5.87
CA ARG A 11 0.43 11.85 -7.04
C ARG A 11 1.12 12.25 -8.33
N ALA A 12 1.16 11.33 -9.28
CA ALA A 12 1.55 11.59 -10.66
C ALA A 12 0.87 10.59 -11.61
N SER A 13 0.68 10.96 -12.88
CA SER A 13 0.23 10.07 -13.95
C SER A 13 1.37 9.56 -14.83
N GLU A 14 2.61 9.93 -14.48
CA GLU A 14 3.82 9.56 -15.20
C GLU A 14 4.97 9.47 -14.19
N VAL A 15 5.84 8.49 -14.37
CA VAL A 15 7.05 8.32 -13.56
C VAL A 15 8.28 8.19 -14.44
N THR A 16 9.41 8.62 -13.92
CA THR A 16 10.71 8.25 -14.51
C THR A 16 11.35 7.15 -13.68
N VAL A 17 11.59 5.99 -14.29
CA VAL A 17 12.31 4.88 -13.69
C VAL A 17 13.76 4.92 -14.13
N GLU A 18 14.67 4.85 -13.16
CA GLU A 18 16.11 4.66 -13.39
C GLU A 18 16.50 3.26 -12.90
N VAL A 19 17.13 2.48 -13.77
CA VAL A 19 17.56 1.12 -13.48
C VAL A 19 19.03 0.96 -13.82
N LYS A 20 19.81 0.47 -12.87
CA LYS A 20 21.19 0.03 -13.11
C LYS A 20 21.21 -1.47 -13.34
N ASP A 21 21.53 -1.88 -14.56
CA ASP A 21 21.69 -3.30 -14.89
C ASP A 21 22.90 -3.90 -14.17
N ALA A 22 22.68 -4.98 -13.42
CA ALA A 22 23.71 -5.58 -12.58
C ALA A 22 24.82 -6.28 -13.40
N ARG A 23 24.51 -6.74 -14.61
CA ARG A 23 25.46 -7.48 -15.46
C ARG A 23 26.39 -6.54 -16.24
N SER A 24 25.83 -5.52 -16.88
CA SER A 24 26.57 -4.58 -17.72
C SER A 24 27.01 -3.31 -16.99
N GLY A 25 26.40 -3.00 -15.84
CA GLY A 25 26.62 -1.77 -15.09
C GLY A 25 25.95 -0.53 -15.70
N LEU A 26 25.27 -0.68 -16.84
CA LEU A 26 24.60 0.42 -17.53
C LEU A 26 23.42 0.95 -16.71
N THR A 27 23.32 2.27 -16.61
CA THR A 27 22.17 2.95 -16.01
C THR A 27 21.26 3.44 -17.11
N LEU A 28 20.01 3.00 -17.09
CA LEU A 28 19.00 3.30 -18.10
C LEU A 28 17.85 4.06 -17.42
N ARG A 29 17.39 5.12 -18.07
CA ARG A 29 16.29 5.96 -17.58
C ARG A 29 15.16 5.97 -18.60
N ARG A 30 13.93 5.73 -18.15
CA ARG A 30 12.73 5.67 -18.98
C ARG A 30 11.58 6.40 -18.29
N THR A 31 10.84 7.17 -19.06
CA THR A 31 9.59 7.79 -18.63
C THR A 31 8.43 6.89 -19.05
N LEU A 32 7.56 6.53 -18.11
CA LEU A 32 6.49 5.56 -18.31
C LEU A 32 5.15 6.14 -17.82
N PRO A 33 4.04 5.87 -18.53
CA PRO A 33 2.69 6.23 -18.09
C PRO A 33 2.25 5.27 -16.98
N ILE A 34 2.65 5.57 -15.75
CA ILE A 34 2.32 4.82 -14.54
C ILE A 34 1.70 5.80 -13.56
N ASP A 35 0.49 5.49 -13.12
CA ASP A 35 -0.17 6.21 -12.04
C ASP A 35 0.55 5.92 -10.72
N TYR A 36 1.11 6.97 -10.14
CA TYR A 36 1.85 6.97 -8.89
C TYR A 36 0.98 7.51 -7.76
N LEU A 37 0.94 6.80 -6.64
CA LEU A 37 0.40 7.28 -5.38
C LEU A 37 1.33 6.89 -4.24
N GLU A 38 1.80 7.87 -3.48
CA GLU A 38 2.52 7.63 -2.23
C GLU A 38 1.82 8.35 -1.08
N THR A 39 1.65 7.63 0.03
CA THR A 39 1.13 8.13 1.30
C THR A 39 1.99 7.56 2.44
N ALA A 40 1.71 7.96 3.67
CA ALA A 40 2.33 7.33 4.86
C ALA A 40 2.05 5.82 4.99
N ASN A 41 1.02 5.29 4.32
CA ASN A 41 0.57 3.90 4.46
C ASN A 41 1.05 3.00 3.32
N CYS A 42 1.25 3.55 2.12
CA CYS A 42 1.60 2.76 0.96
C CYS A 42 2.26 3.57 -0.16
N LEU A 43 2.97 2.85 -1.01
CA LEU A 43 3.35 3.24 -2.36
C LEU A 43 2.59 2.34 -3.34
N ARG A 44 1.88 2.95 -4.28
CA ARG A 44 1.12 2.25 -5.32
C ARG A 44 1.56 2.74 -6.69
N LEU A 45 1.87 1.79 -7.56
CA LEU A 45 2.13 1.98 -8.98
C LEU A 45 1.04 1.25 -9.75
N ALA A 46 0.31 1.95 -10.62
CA ALA A 46 -0.74 1.34 -11.42
C ALA A 46 -0.58 1.69 -12.91
N ALA A 47 -0.79 0.69 -13.77
CA ALA A 47 -0.67 0.80 -15.21
C ALA A 47 -1.49 -0.31 -15.90
N GLU A 48 -1.27 -0.50 -17.19
CA GLU A 48 -1.82 -1.63 -17.94
C GLU A 48 -0.77 -2.73 -18.10
N ASP A 49 -1.23 -3.99 -18.09
CA ASP A 49 -0.41 -5.13 -18.49
C ASP A 49 -0.32 -5.26 -20.02
N ALA A 50 0.38 -6.31 -20.49
CA ALA A 50 0.56 -6.55 -21.93
C ALA A 50 -0.74 -6.83 -22.69
N GLU A 51 -1.83 -7.14 -21.98
CA GLU A 51 -3.16 -7.43 -22.53
C GLU A 51 -4.09 -6.22 -22.45
N GLY A 52 -3.59 -5.07 -21.99
CA GLY A 52 -4.36 -3.84 -21.78
C GLY A 52 -5.27 -3.90 -20.54
N LYS A 53 -5.04 -4.85 -19.62
CA LYS A 53 -5.83 -4.93 -18.39
C LYS A 53 -5.17 -4.10 -17.28
N PRO A 54 -5.97 -3.50 -16.38
CA PRO A 54 -5.41 -2.81 -15.23
C PRO A 54 -4.55 -3.74 -14.36
N ALA A 55 -3.35 -3.29 -14.03
CA ALA A 55 -2.41 -3.97 -13.15
C ALA A 55 -1.81 -2.98 -12.15
N GLU A 56 -1.57 -3.45 -10.93
CA GLU A 56 -0.97 -2.62 -9.88
C GLU A 56 0.05 -3.36 -9.02
N LEU A 57 1.00 -2.59 -8.51
CA LEU A 57 2.02 -3.02 -7.56
C LEU A 57 1.95 -2.11 -6.34
N VAL A 58 1.71 -2.72 -5.17
CA VAL A 58 1.48 -2.00 -3.92
C VAL A 58 2.50 -2.45 -2.88
N PHE A 59 3.22 -1.48 -2.32
CA PHE A 59 4.02 -1.67 -1.11
C PHE A 59 3.30 -1.04 0.06
N TYR A 60 3.08 -1.81 1.13
CA TYR A 60 2.55 -1.29 2.38
C TYR A 60 3.68 -0.93 3.34
N SER A 61 3.57 0.22 3.99
CA SER A 61 4.40 0.54 5.14
C SER A 61 3.94 -0.27 6.36
N ASN A 62 4.78 -0.34 7.40
CA ASN A 62 4.38 -0.97 8.67
C ASN A 62 3.12 -0.32 9.27
N ILE A 63 2.95 0.99 9.06
CA ILE A 63 1.76 1.73 9.50
C ILE A 63 0.53 1.26 8.69
N GLY A 64 0.68 1.15 7.37
CA GLY A 64 -0.38 0.65 6.49
C GLY A 64 -0.80 -0.79 6.82
N LEU A 65 0.16 -1.68 7.06
CA LEU A 65 -0.11 -3.05 7.50
C LEU A 65 -0.80 -3.10 8.87
N GLY A 66 -0.38 -2.25 9.82
CA GLY A 66 -1.03 -2.14 11.13
C GLY A 66 -2.52 -1.78 10.99
N ARG A 67 -2.82 -0.75 10.19
CA ARG A 67 -4.20 -0.34 9.91
C ARG A 67 -5.02 -1.42 9.23
N LEU A 68 -4.44 -2.15 8.28
CA LEU A 68 -5.13 -3.27 7.63
C LEU A 68 -5.49 -4.36 8.64
N ARG A 69 -4.56 -4.74 9.53
CA ARG A 69 -4.81 -5.73 10.59
C ARG A 69 -5.90 -5.28 11.56
N ASP A 70 -5.92 -4.00 11.92
CA ASP A 70 -6.95 -3.43 12.78
C ASP A 70 -8.34 -3.47 12.11
N LEU A 71 -8.40 -3.24 10.79
CA LEU A 71 -9.63 -3.27 10.02
C LEU A 71 -10.15 -4.70 9.77
N THR A 72 -9.27 -5.65 9.43
CA THR A 72 -9.67 -7.04 9.15
C THR A 72 -10.03 -7.81 10.42
N GLY A 73 -9.66 -7.28 11.58
CA GLY A 73 -9.77 -7.98 12.84
C GLY A 73 -8.81 -9.16 12.95
N GLY A 74 -8.63 -9.60 14.18
CA GLY A 74 -7.79 -10.72 14.58
C GLY A 74 -7.78 -10.88 16.10
N GLY A 75 -8.79 -10.30 16.77
CA GLY A 75 -8.99 -10.45 18.19
C GLY A 75 -9.26 -11.93 18.52
N PRO A 76 -8.95 -12.38 19.73
CA PRO A 76 -9.21 -13.75 20.14
C PRO A 76 -10.66 -14.17 19.84
N ASP A 77 -10.85 -15.38 19.32
CA ASP A 77 -12.19 -16.01 19.20
C ASP A 77 -12.88 -16.19 20.55
N LYS A 78 -12.12 -16.09 21.65
CA LYS A 78 -12.66 -16.10 23.00
C LYS A 78 -13.04 -14.69 23.41
N ASP A 79 -14.33 -14.53 23.64
CA ASP A 79 -14.91 -13.35 24.25
C ASP A 79 -14.14 -12.98 25.54
N PRO A 80 -13.55 -11.77 25.64
CA PRO A 80 -12.89 -11.32 26.86
C PRO A 80 -13.90 -11.06 27.98
N CYS A 81 -15.20 -10.92 27.66
CA CYS A 81 -16.25 -10.96 28.65
C CYS A 81 -16.76 -12.42 28.77
N GLY A 82 -16.28 -13.14 29.78
CA GLY A 82 -16.60 -14.56 30.01
C GLY A 82 -18.06 -14.83 30.42
N GLY A 83 -19.05 -14.24 29.75
CA GLY A 83 -20.43 -14.13 30.23
C GLY A 83 -21.53 -14.66 29.30
N HIS A 84 -21.22 -15.18 28.11
CA HIS A 84 -22.25 -15.66 27.17
C HIS A 84 -22.28 -17.18 26.99
N GLY A 85 -22.14 -17.92 28.10
CA GLY A 85 -22.36 -19.36 28.14
C GLY A 85 -23.39 -19.74 29.20
N VAL A 86 -24.62 -19.98 28.74
CA VAL A 86 -25.72 -20.67 29.46
C VAL A 86 -26.26 -19.93 30.70
N GLY A 87 -27.17 -18.98 30.46
CA GLY A 87 -28.14 -18.54 31.46
C GLY A 87 -29.45 -19.33 31.32
N ASP A 88 -29.62 -20.30 32.21
CA ASP A 88 -30.89 -20.75 32.80
C ASP A 88 -32.15 -20.78 31.91
N LEU A 89 -32.35 -21.90 31.21
CA LEU A 89 -33.70 -22.38 30.90
C LEU A 89 -34.11 -23.36 32.01
N ASN A 90 -34.76 -22.84 33.05
CA ASN A 90 -35.69 -23.60 33.87
C ASN A 90 -37.07 -23.61 33.18
#